data_AF-A0A9D6SXU1-F1
#
_entry.id   AF-A0A9D6SXU1-F1
#
_cell.length_a   1.000
_cell.length_b   1.000
_cell.length_c   1.000
_cell.angle_alpha   90.00
_cell.angle_beta   90.00
_cell.angle_gamma   90.00
#
_symmetry.space_group_name_H-M   'P 1'
#
loop_
_entity.id
_entity.type
_entity.pdbx_description
1 polymer ?
#
loop_
_entity_poly.entity_id
_entity_poly.type
_entity_poly.pdbx_seq_one_letter_code
_entity_poly.pdbx_strand_id
1 'polypeptide(L)'
;MRRLVSLLGLGALAGGVVLLLAGVGAGARAGREVEVRLFVGRYEFSPPRVSVQAGDRVTFRIRSRDVTHGFAVEGTSIEATVLPGREARVTVPAARAGKLRFRCSVICGPLHPFMVGELVVEPNRWPLWGGALMLLVGFLASAGAARGAPRADLTRWRPVRWLLRRRALQFALILPNLAIFTLIVLAGLLGTATGATNFSTIFVWIAWWGLLVLVLIPLGGRLWCAMCPIPAPGEWLARGAIVGHRARPLGLGRPWPRRLQSLWPAFGALLLLVLFGLVVTTRPLVTALLLLGFTVLALATHLVFERRVFCRYVCPVGGLIGVYSLLAPLELRARDLAVCRECRAKACFRGGDAYPCPTFQFPGGGMARNTYCVLCTECLKACPYDNVALRLRPFGADLAVARGRRADEAWLALLLVGTALAHSVIKLGPWGFIKSWADLEAAGPFLLYAGLFLGVVVGALPALHLAVAWLSRMFAGARAVPVRRLFVDYAYALLPLGLGAWMAFTLAVVAPNLSYVPRVLSDPFGWGWDLFGTRATTWTWVPLRALPWAQLALLLAGLWGSVRAARTIVGQVLGEARARCGLVPVAGFLVALAWGFAVLYFG
;
A
#
# COMPACT_ATOMS: atom_id res chain seq x y z
N MET A 1 35.86 -9.62 14.91
CA MET A 1 34.53 -9.24 14.35
C MET A 1 34.10 -10.03 13.12
N ARG A 2 34.88 -10.14 12.02
CA ARG A 2 34.45 -10.92 10.82
C ARG A 2 34.10 -12.39 11.10
N ARG A 3 34.90 -13.09 11.91
CA ARG A 3 34.61 -14.47 12.34
C ARG A 3 33.35 -14.57 13.23
N LEU A 4 33.13 -13.58 14.11
CA LEU A 4 31.95 -13.52 14.99
C LEU A 4 30.65 -13.33 14.19
N VAL A 5 30.66 -12.47 13.15
CA VAL A 5 29.50 -12.26 12.27
C VAL A 5 29.17 -13.51 11.46
N SER A 6 30.19 -14.24 10.97
CA SER A 6 29.98 -15.52 10.30
C SER A 6 29.42 -16.59 11.24
N LEU A 7 29.91 -16.66 12.48
CA LEU A 7 29.43 -17.60 13.51
C LEU A 7 28.00 -17.28 13.96
N LEU A 8 27.66 -16.00 14.14
CA LEU A 8 26.29 -15.56 14.43
C LEU A 8 25.32 -15.85 13.26
N GLY A 9 25.78 -15.70 12.02
CA GLY A 9 25.00 -16.05 10.82
C GLY A 9 24.74 -17.56 10.70
N LEU A 10 25.74 -18.40 10.99
CA LEU A 10 25.62 -19.86 11.03
C LEU A 10 24.75 -20.32 12.21
N GLY A 11 24.87 -19.69 13.38
CA GLY A 11 24.04 -19.98 14.55
C GLY A 11 22.57 -19.61 14.33
N ALA A 12 22.28 -18.49 13.66
CA ALA A 12 20.92 -18.10 13.29
C ALA A 12 20.29 -19.05 12.26
N LEU A 13 21.07 -19.56 11.31
CA LEU A 13 20.65 -20.60 10.35
C LEU A 13 20.36 -21.93 11.06
N ALA A 14 21.29 -22.42 11.89
CA ALA A 14 21.14 -23.69 12.59
C ALA A 14 19.95 -23.64 13.58
N GLY A 15 19.83 -22.57 14.37
CA GLY A 15 18.70 -22.35 15.27
C GLY A 15 17.37 -22.20 14.52
N GLY A 16 17.37 -21.50 13.38
CA GLY A 16 16.17 -21.35 12.54
C GLY A 16 15.69 -22.67 11.93
N VAL A 17 16.60 -23.50 11.41
CA VAL A 17 16.26 -24.82 10.86
C VAL A 17 15.76 -25.77 11.94
N VAL A 18 16.39 -25.78 13.13
CA VAL A 18 15.94 -26.59 14.27
C VAL A 18 14.54 -26.16 14.76
N LEU A 19 14.27 -24.85 14.84
CA LEU A 19 12.95 -24.32 15.22
C LEU A 19 11.86 -24.56 14.15
N LEU A 20 12.21 -24.58 12.87
CA LEU A 20 11.30 -24.95 11.78
C LEU A 20 10.90 -26.44 11.84
N LEU A 21 11.86 -27.31 12.20
CA LEU A 21 11.62 -28.76 12.34
C LEU A 21 10.86 -29.11 13.63
N ALA A 22 11.03 -28.34 14.71
CA ALA A 22 10.28 -28.47 15.97
C ALA A 22 8.78 -28.12 15.82
N GLY A 23 8.34 -27.73 14.62
CA GLY A 23 6.97 -27.35 14.35
C GLY A 23 6.01 -28.47 13.99
N VAL A 24 6.50 -29.65 13.64
CA VAL A 24 5.60 -30.71 13.17
C VAL A 24 5.26 -31.62 14.34
N GLY A 25 4.15 -31.33 15.03
CA GLY A 25 3.52 -32.27 15.95
C GLY A 25 3.01 -31.65 17.25
N ALA A 26 1.71 -31.37 17.27
CA ALA A 26 0.92 -31.49 18.49
C ALA A 26 -0.19 -32.49 18.16
N GLY A 27 -0.10 -33.69 18.75
CA GLY A 27 -1.11 -34.73 18.58
C GLY A 27 -2.47 -34.24 19.06
N ALA A 28 -3.52 -34.60 18.33
CA ALA A 28 -4.89 -34.30 18.70
C ALA A 28 -5.20 -34.90 20.09
N ARG A 29 -5.48 -34.04 21.08
CA ARG A 29 -6.13 -34.46 22.32
C ARG A 29 -7.62 -34.69 22.05
N ALA A 30 -8.25 -35.55 22.85
CA ALA A 30 -9.71 -35.62 22.90
C ALA A 30 -10.24 -34.23 23.32
N GLY A 31 -10.94 -33.57 22.39
CA GLY A 31 -11.45 -32.22 22.58
C GLY A 31 -12.56 -32.15 23.61
N ARG A 32 -12.61 -31.05 24.36
CA ARG A 32 -13.72 -30.77 25.27
C ARG A 32 -14.77 -29.92 24.56
N GLU A 33 -16.01 -29.96 25.05
CA GLU A 33 -16.99 -28.94 24.69
C GLU A 33 -16.71 -27.67 25.50
N VAL A 34 -16.51 -26.56 24.81
CA VAL A 34 -16.21 -25.26 25.41
C VAL A 34 -17.33 -24.30 25.05
N GLU A 35 -18.07 -23.83 26.04
CA GLU A 35 -19.13 -22.85 25.84
C GLU A 35 -18.60 -21.43 26.10
N VAL A 36 -18.77 -20.53 25.12
CA VAL A 36 -18.28 -19.15 25.20
C VAL A 36 -19.45 -18.19 25.05
N ARG A 37 -19.67 -17.34 26.06
CA ARG A 37 -20.61 -16.22 25.96
C ARG A 37 -19.95 -15.08 25.17
N LEU A 38 -20.54 -14.74 24.03
CA LEU A 38 -20.05 -13.70 23.13
C LEU A 38 -21.11 -12.60 23.01
N PHE A 39 -20.71 -11.36 23.27
CA PHE A 39 -21.55 -10.20 23.01
C PHE A 39 -21.10 -9.53 21.71
N VAL A 40 -22.07 -9.12 20.90
CA VAL A 40 -21.86 -8.28 19.71
C VAL A 40 -22.52 -6.93 19.92
N GLY A 41 -21.80 -5.87 19.57
CA GLY A 41 -22.27 -4.49 19.67
C GLY A 41 -21.46 -3.61 18.72
N ARG A 42 -21.55 -2.28 18.89
CA ARG A 42 -20.90 -1.21 18.12
C ARG A 42 -19.48 -1.58 17.61
N TYR A 43 -19.48 -2.29 16.47
CA TYR A 43 -18.30 -2.71 15.70
C TYR A 43 -17.30 -3.60 16.43
N GLU A 44 -17.75 -4.32 17.47
CA GLU A 44 -16.89 -5.17 18.27
C GLU A 44 -17.52 -6.49 18.72
N PHE A 45 -16.65 -7.47 18.90
CA PHE A 45 -16.97 -8.73 19.57
C PHE A 45 -16.37 -8.69 20.98
N SER A 46 -17.13 -9.10 21.98
CA SER A 46 -16.69 -9.15 23.38
C SER A 46 -16.93 -10.55 23.97
N PRO A 47 -15.88 -11.32 24.30
CA PRO A 47 -14.47 -10.95 24.23
C PRO A 47 -13.95 -10.82 22.76
N PRO A 48 -12.97 -9.93 22.52
CA PRO A 48 -12.42 -9.70 21.17
C PRO A 48 -11.53 -10.86 20.70
N ARG A 49 -10.98 -11.62 21.64
CA ARG A 49 -10.12 -12.79 21.39
C ARG A 49 -10.49 -13.91 22.34
N VAL A 50 -10.62 -15.12 21.80
CA VAL A 50 -10.93 -16.36 22.53
C VAL A 50 -9.80 -17.35 22.29
N SER A 51 -9.25 -17.95 23.34
CA SER A 51 -8.21 -19.00 23.23
C SER A 51 -8.77 -20.34 23.68
N VAL A 52 -8.53 -21.39 22.89
CA VAL A 52 -8.98 -22.78 23.13
C VAL A 52 -7.89 -23.76 22.72
N GLN A 53 -8.02 -25.04 23.05
CA GLN A 53 -7.03 -26.06 22.68
C GLN A 53 -7.41 -26.78 21.37
N ALA A 54 -6.40 -27.24 20.62
CA ALA A 54 -6.63 -28.05 19.43
C ALA A 54 -7.40 -29.34 19.78
N GLY A 55 -8.49 -29.57 19.05
CA GLY A 55 -9.45 -30.66 19.28
C GLY A 55 -10.78 -30.18 19.88
N ASP A 56 -10.82 -29.04 20.56
CA ASP A 56 -12.04 -28.55 21.23
C ASP A 56 -13.20 -28.28 20.27
N ARG A 57 -14.44 -28.43 20.76
CA ARG A 57 -15.66 -27.97 20.08
C ARG A 57 -16.18 -26.73 20.79
N VAL A 58 -16.05 -25.58 20.14
CA VAL A 58 -16.37 -24.28 20.76
C VAL A 58 -17.79 -23.87 20.39
N THR A 59 -18.69 -23.84 21.35
CA THR A 59 -20.07 -23.35 21.15
C THR A 59 -20.17 -21.91 21.64
N PHE A 60 -20.34 -20.99 20.70
CA PHE A 60 -20.58 -19.58 20.98
C PHE A 60 -22.07 -19.35 21.25
N ARG A 61 -22.36 -18.75 22.41
CA ARG A 61 -23.67 -18.19 22.76
C ARG A 61 -23.63 -16.70 22.54
N ILE A 62 -24.18 -16.28 21.42
CA ILE A 62 -24.01 -14.93 20.89
C ILE A 62 -25.27 -14.11 21.18
N ARG A 63 -25.09 -12.92 21.78
CA ARG A 63 -26.18 -11.96 22.02
C ARG A 63 -25.81 -10.59 21.49
N SER A 64 -26.73 -9.96 20.77
CA SER A 64 -26.58 -8.56 20.36
C SER A 64 -27.00 -7.59 21.46
N ARG A 65 -26.23 -6.50 21.62
CA ARG A 65 -26.49 -5.40 22.56
C ARG A 65 -27.18 -4.19 21.92
N ASP A 66 -27.26 -4.12 20.60
CA ASP A 66 -27.74 -2.94 19.87
C ASP A 66 -28.60 -3.32 18.65
N VAL A 67 -27.99 -3.64 17.51
CA VAL A 67 -28.66 -3.88 16.21
C VAL A 67 -28.48 -5.33 15.76
N THR A 68 -29.06 -5.70 14.63
CA THR A 68 -28.80 -7.02 14.04
C THR A 68 -27.35 -7.12 13.58
N HIS A 69 -26.67 -8.17 14.02
CA HIS A 69 -25.31 -8.52 13.59
C HIS A 69 -25.29 -9.87 12.90
N GLY A 70 -24.18 -10.15 12.22
CA GLY A 70 -23.84 -11.48 11.76
C GLY A 70 -22.65 -12.05 12.54
N PHE A 71 -22.43 -13.34 12.40
CA PHE A 71 -21.24 -14.04 12.86
C PHE A 71 -20.85 -15.03 11.78
N ALA A 72 -19.71 -14.82 11.14
CA ALA A 72 -19.18 -15.72 10.12
C ALA A 72 -17.71 -16.02 10.38
N VAL A 73 -17.31 -17.29 10.32
CA VAL A 73 -15.92 -17.72 10.52
C VAL A 73 -15.20 -17.80 9.17
N GLU A 74 -14.12 -17.01 9.01
CA GLU A 74 -13.35 -16.94 7.76
C GLU A 74 -12.86 -18.31 7.30
N GLY A 75 -13.11 -18.64 6.03
CA GLY A 75 -12.66 -19.90 5.42
C GLY A 75 -13.52 -21.13 5.76
N THR A 76 -14.69 -20.93 6.36
CA THR A 76 -15.68 -21.99 6.65
C THR A 76 -17.06 -21.59 6.15
N SER A 77 -18.01 -22.52 6.18
CA SER A 77 -19.44 -22.27 5.91
C SER A 77 -20.22 -21.91 7.18
N ILE A 78 -19.54 -21.66 8.30
CA ILE A 78 -20.18 -21.37 9.59
C ILE A 78 -20.59 -19.91 9.61
N GLU A 79 -21.90 -19.68 9.60
CA GLU A 79 -22.51 -18.36 9.67
C GLU A 79 -23.77 -18.37 10.55
N ALA A 80 -24.06 -17.26 11.24
CA ALA A 80 -25.32 -17.02 11.94
C ALA A 80 -25.72 -15.54 11.91
N THR A 81 -27.02 -15.28 11.90
CA THR A 81 -27.59 -13.95 12.14
C THR A 81 -27.99 -13.82 13.61
N VAL A 82 -27.62 -12.70 14.24
CA VAL A 82 -27.81 -12.43 15.67
C VAL A 82 -28.76 -11.24 15.82
N LEU A 83 -30.00 -11.53 16.20
CA LEU A 83 -31.04 -10.52 16.43
C LEU A 83 -30.95 -9.97 17.88
N PRO A 84 -31.22 -8.67 18.10
CA PRO A 84 -31.36 -8.11 19.45
C PRO A 84 -32.39 -8.89 20.29
N GLY A 85 -32.08 -9.12 21.56
CA GLY A 85 -32.95 -9.84 22.49
C GLY A 85 -33.03 -11.36 22.29
N ARG A 86 -32.43 -11.93 21.24
CA ARG A 86 -32.36 -13.39 21.01
C ARG A 86 -30.92 -13.89 21.15
N GLU A 87 -30.79 -15.11 21.65
CA GLU A 87 -29.49 -15.80 21.73
C GLU A 87 -29.31 -16.72 20.52
N ALA A 88 -28.22 -16.55 19.79
CA ALA A 88 -27.81 -17.46 18.72
C ALA A 88 -26.75 -18.43 19.26
N ARG A 89 -26.80 -19.71 18.82
CA ARG A 89 -25.80 -20.72 19.17
C ARG A 89 -25.08 -21.20 17.91
N VAL A 90 -23.75 -21.14 17.94
CA VAL A 90 -22.90 -21.55 16.80
C VAL A 90 -21.73 -22.38 17.31
N THR A 91 -21.55 -23.58 16.76
CA THR A 91 -20.43 -24.46 17.14
C THR A 91 -19.34 -24.43 16.08
N VAL A 92 -18.11 -24.12 16.51
CA VAL A 92 -16.91 -24.05 15.68
C VAL A 92 -15.94 -25.16 16.10
N PRO A 93 -15.54 -26.08 15.20
CA PRO A 93 -14.55 -27.10 15.52
C PRO A 93 -13.14 -26.52 15.51
N ALA A 94 -12.42 -26.59 16.63
CA ALA A 94 -11.03 -26.15 16.77
C ALA A 94 -10.05 -27.25 16.30
N ALA A 95 -10.25 -27.77 15.08
CA ALA A 95 -9.56 -28.97 14.61
C ALA A 95 -8.05 -28.81 14.37
N ARG A 96 -7.58 -27.58 14.10
CA ARG A 96 -6.16 -27.29 13.81
C ARG A 96 -5.70 -26.10 14.63
N ALA A 97 -4.50 -26.21 15.20
CA ALA A 97 -3.83 -25.10 15.86
C ALA A 97 -3.58 -23.94 14.89
N GLY A 98 -3.67 -22.71 15.41
CA GLY A 98 -3.51 -21.48 14.64
C GLY A 98 -4.58 -20.45 14.96
N LYS A 99 -4.64 -19.39 14.17
CA LYS A 99 -5.60 -18.29 14.34
C LYS A 99 -6.71 -18.34 13.29
N LEU A 100 -7.95 -18.32 13.76
CA LEU A 100 -9.16 -18.14 12.97
C LEU A 100 -9.74 -16.76 13.25
N ARG A 101 -10.25 -16.09 12.22
CA ARG A 101 -10.98 -14.84 12.36
C ARG A 101 -12.46 -15.07 12.16
N PHE A 102 -13.27 -14.37 12.92
CA PHE A 102 -14.71 -14.26 12.67
C PHE A 102 -15.11 -12.81 12.47
N ARG A 103 -16.13 -12.58 11.64
CA ARG A 103 -16.60 -11.26 11.21
C ARG A 103 -18.10 -11.13 11.31
N CYS A 104 -18.57 -9.89 11.27
CA CYS A 104 -19.97 -9.61 11.04
C CYS A 104 -20.32 -9.88 9.57
N SER A 105 -21.31 -10.73 9.29
CA SER A 105 -21.80 -10.99 7.93
C SER A 105 -22.98 -10.09 7.53
N VAL A 106 -23.63 -9.46 8.51
CA VAL A 106 -24.75 -8.53 8.31
C VAL A 106 -24.25 -7.10 8.46
N ILE A 107 -24.56 -6.23 7.49
CA ILE A 107 -24.14 -4.82 7.52
C ILE A 107 -24.74 -4.12 8.75
N CYS A 108 -23.92 -3.93 9.80
CA CYS A 108 -24.34 -3.39 11.09
C CYS A 108 -24.01 -1.90 11.31
N GLY A 109 -23.43 -1.24 10.31
CA GLY A 109 -23.14 0.20 10.31
C GLY A 109 -21.82 0.57 9.60
N PRO A 110 -21.37 1.83 9.69
CA PRO A 110 -20.18 2.34 9.00
C PRO A 110 -18.88 1.54 9.16
N LEU A 111 -18.58 1.02 10.37
CA LEU A 111 -17.34 0.25 10.61
C LEU A 111 -17.51 -1.26 10.44
N HIS A 112 -18.64 -1.73 9.91
CA HIS A 112 -18.92 -3.14 9.62
C HIS A 112 -17.75 -3.89 8.96
N PRO A 113 -17.07 -3.38 7.91
CA PRO A 113 -15.97 -4.09 7.25
C PRO A 113 -14.78 -4.41 8.16
N PHE A 114 -14.65 -3.70 9.27
CA PHE A 114 -13.55 -3.80 10.24
C PHE A 114 -13.98 -4.46 11.55
N MET A 115 -15.21 -4.98 11.64
CA MET A 115 -15.69 -5.74 12.79
C MET A 115 -15.13 -7.17 12.73
N VAL A 116 -14.05 -7.41 13.48
CA VAL A 116 -13.26 -8.66 13.47
C VAL A 116 -13.05 -9.12 14.91
N GLY A 117 -13.22 -10.42 15.14
CA GLY A 117 -12.78 -11.11 16.36
C GLY A 117 -11.86 -12.29 16.03
N GLU A 118 -11.14 -12.79 17.03
CA GLU A 118 -10.14 -13.84 16.86
C GLU A 118 -10.45 -15.06 17.74
N LEU A 119 -10.38 -16.25 17.14
CA LEU A 119 -10.34 -17.54 17.83
C LEU A 119 -8.93 -18.12 17.64
N VAL A 120 -8.19 -18.26 18.73
CA VAL A 120 -6.83 -18.81 18.75
C VAL A 120 -6.89 -20.24 19.26
N VAL A 121 -6.49 -21.17 18.42
CA VAL A 121 -6.42 -22.60 18.73
C VAL A 121 -4.98 -22.94 19.11
N GLU A 122 -4.76 -23.28 20.37
CA GLU A 122 -3.46 -23.59 20.93
C GLU A 122 -3.03 -25.06 20.68
N PRO A 123 -1.71 -25.33 20.64
CA PRO A 123 -0.62 -24.36 20.73
C PRO A 123 -0.37 -23.64 19.39
N ASN A 124 -0.58 -22.31 19.35
CA ASN A 124 -0.26 -21.52 18.16
C ASN A 124 1.25 -21.20 18.13
N ARG A 125 2.02 -22.09 17.51
CA ARG A 125 3.48 -21.96 17.39
C ARG A 125 3.92 -21.11 16.18
N TRP A 126 2.98 -20.49 15.47
CA TRP A 126 3.27 -19.68 14.29
C TRP A 126 4.31 -18.57 14.53
N PRO A 127 4.29 -17.79 15.63
CA PRO A 127 5.29 -16.76 15.86
C PRO A 127 6.74 -17.28 15.86
N LEU A 128 6.95 -18.52 16.32
CA LEU A 128 8.26 -19.15 16.42
C LEU A 128 8.75 -19.59 15.04
N TRP A 129 7.98 -20.39 14.31
CA TRP A 129 8.43 -20.92 13.01
C TRP A 129 8.38 -19.83 11.93
N GLY A 130 7.40 -18.93 12.00
CA GLY A 130 7.34 -17.74 11.15
C GLY A 130 8.55 -16.83 11.38
N GLY A 131 8.97 -16.63 12.63
CA GLY A 131 10.21 -15.92 12.95
C GLY A 131 11.45 -16.61 12.35
N ALA A 132 11.56 -17.93 12.52
CA ALA A 132 12.64 -18.73 11.93
C ALA A 132 12.66 -18.66 10.39
N LEU A 133 11.49 -18.70 9.75
CA LEU A 133 11.36 -18.55 8.29
C LEU A 133 11.80 -17.16 7.82
N MET A 134 11.39 -16.09 8.52
CA MET A 134 11.79 -14.72 8.19
C MET A 134 13.32 -14.54 8.36
N LEU A 135 13.91 -15.12 9.41
CA LEU A 135 15.36 -15.14 9.60
C LEU A 135 16.08 -15.88 8.48
N LEU A 136 15.59 -17.06 8.09
CA LEU A 136 16.15 -17.85 6.99
C LEU A 136 16.08 -17.08 5.66
N VAL A 137 14.92 -16.52 5.32
CA VAL A 137 14.73 -15.73 4.09
C VAL A 137 15.59 -14.48 4.10
N GLY A 138 15.68 -13.77 5.23
CA GLY A 138 16.56 -12.62 5.40
C GLY A 138 18.04 -13.00 5.22
N PHE A 139 18.47 -14.12 5.80
CA PHE A 139 19.83 -14.61 5.65
C PHE A 139 20.14 -14.97 4.19
N LEU A 140 19.30 -15.76 3.54
CA LEU A 140 19.47 -16.16 2.13
C LEU A 140 19.48 -14.94 1.19
N ALA A 141 18.61 -13.96 1.44
CA ALA A 141 18.57 -12.70 0.71
C ALA A 141 19.87 -11.90 0.87
N SER A 142 20.48 -11.95 2.06
CA SER A 142 21.73 -11.28 2.36
C SER A 142 22.95 -11.95 1.69
N ALA A 143 22.88 -13.25 1.38
CA ALA A 143 23.98 -14.03 0.82
C ALA A 143 24.06 -13.97 -0.72
N GLY A 144 22.92 -13.95 -1.42
CA GLY A 144 22.88 -14.00 -2.89
C GLY A 144 23.35 -12.72 -3.62
N ALA A 145 24.15 -12.88 -4.69
CA ALA A 145 24.53 -11.77 -5.56
C ALA A 145 23.33 -11.30 -6.40
N ALA A 146 23.10 -9.98 -6.47
CA ALA A 146 22.09 -9.40 -7.35
C ALA A 146 22.52 -9.61 -8.81
N ARG A 147 21.82 -10.49 -9.53
CA ARG A 147 22.01 -10.65 -10.97
C ARG A 147 21.28 -9.52 -11.68
N GLY A 148 21.96 -8.83 -12.59
CA GLY A 148 21.32 -7.88 -13.49
C GLY A 148 20.44 -8.64 -14.47
N ALA A 149 19.12 -8.53 -14.34
CA ALA A 149 18.22 -9.02 -15.39
C ALA A 149 18.23 -8.04 -16.58
N PRO A 150 18.08 -8.55 -17.81
CA PRO A 150 18.13 -7.73 -19.02
C PRO A 150 16.98 -6.71 -19.04
N ARG A 151 17.24 -5.53 -19.58
CA ARG A 151 16.20 -4.54 -19.87
C ARG A 151 15.61 -4.82 -21.24
N ALA A 152 14.29 -4.89 -21.35
CA ALA A 152 13.59 -5.12 -22.60
C ALA A 152 12.89 -3.84 -23.06
N ASP A 153 13.09 -3.42 -24.31
CA ASP A 153 12.39 -2.27 -24.90
C ASP A 153 11.06 -2.73 -25.51
N LEU A 154 9.94 -2.39 -24.86
CA LEU A 154 8.59 -2.75 -25.33
C LEU A 154 8.18 -1.97 -26.57
N THR A 155 8.77 -0.81 -26.82
CA THR A 155 8.46 0.02 -28.00
C THR A 155 9.11 -0.50 -29.28
N ARG A 156 9.91 -1.57 -29.19
CA ARG A 156 10.33 -2.34 -30.39
C ARG A 156 9.16 -3.09 -31.00
N TRP A 157 8.16 -3.47 -30.21
CA TRP A 157 6.96 -4.12 -30.72
C TRP A 157 6.02 -3.09 -31.36
N ARG A 158 5.76 -3.25 -32.67
CA ARG A 158 5.06 -2.27 -33.50
C ARG A 158 3.68 -1.87 -32.96
N PRO A 159 2.81 -2.78 -32.49
CA PRO A 159 1.49 -2.42 -31.95
C PRO A 159 1.58 -1.54 -30.70
N VAL A 160 2.50 -1.86 -29.78
CA VAL A 160 2.74 -1.05 -28.57
C VAL A 160 3.25 0.33 -28.95
N ARG A 161 4.23 0.42 -29.85
CA ARG A 161 4.74 1.71 -30.32
C ARG A 161 3.66 2.56 -30.98
N TRP A 162 2.84 1.93 -31.83
CA TRP A 162 1.72 2.58 -32.50
C TRP A 162 0.74 3.16 -31.48
N LEU A 163 0.33 2.36 -30.48
CA LEU A 163 -0.61 2.77 -29.44
C LEU A 163 -0.05 3.95 -28.60
N LEU A 164 1.19 3.82 -28.11
CA LEU A 164 1.82 4.82 -27.25
C LEU A 164 2.11 6.16 -27.96
N ARG A 165 2.20 6.16 -29.30
CA ARG A 165 2.38 7.37 -30.11
C ARG A 165 1.07 8.10 -30.41
N ARG A 166 -0.11 7.50 -30.17
CA ARG A 166 -1.39 8.18 -30.41
C ARG A 166 -1.58 9.35 -29.45
N ARG A 167 -1.85 10.54 -30.00
CA ARG A 167 -2.18 11.74 -29.20
C ARG A 167 -3.41 11.49 -28.31
N ALA A 168 -4.43 10.83 -28.85
CA ALA A 168 -5.66 10.49 -28.14
C ALA A 168 -5.49 9.46 -27.00
N LEU A 169 -4.35 8.76 -26.88
CA LEU A 169 -4.19 7.70 -25.87
C LEU A 169 -4.46 8.21 -24.45
N GLN A 170 -3.92 9.37 -24.08
CA GLN A 170 -4.08 9.88 -22.72
C GLN A 170 -5.55 10.20 -22.42
N PHE A 171 -6.25 10.83 -23.38
CA PHE A 171 -7.68 11.09 -23.27
C PHE A 171 -8.49 9.80 -23.20
N ALA A 172 -8.22 8.82 -24.06
CA ALA A 172 -8.89 7.53 -24.08
C ALA A 172 -8.74 6.76 -22.75
N LEU A 173 -7.61 6.91 -22.06
CA LEU A 173 -7.40 6.34 -20.74
C LEU A 173 -8.14 7.12 -19.64
N ILE A 174 -8.25 8.44 -19.74
CA ILE A 174 -8.88 9.30 -18.72
C ILE A 174 -10.41 9.23 -18.81
N LEU A 175 -10.99 9.22 -20.01
CA LEU A 175 -12.44 9.33 -20.23
C LEU A 175 -13.29 8.31 -19.45
N PRO A 176 -13.04 6.98 -19.51
CA PRO A 176 -13.84 6.02 -18.74
C PRO A 176 -13.66 6.23 -17.23
N ASN A 177 -12.44 6.56 -16.79
CA ASN A 177 -12.17 6.86 -15.38
C ASN A 177 -12.87 8.14 -14.91
N LEU A 178 -13.04 9.13 -15.79
CA LEU A 178 -13.76 10.36 -15.48
C LEU A 178 -15.26 10.08 -15.29
N ALA A 179 -15.88 9.24 -16.14
CA ALA A 179 -17.27 8.85 -15.98
C ALA A 179 -17.50 8.11 -14.64
N ILE A 180 -16.63 7.14 -14.34
CA ILE A 180 -16.66 6.42 -13.06
C ILE A 180 -16.43 7.37 -11.88
N PHE A 181 -15.48 8.30 -12.00
CA PHE A 181 -15.19 9.30 -10.97
C PHE A 181 -16.39 10.21 -10.69
N THR A 182 -17.09 10.66 -11.74
CA THR A 182 -18.32 11.43 -11.58
C THR A 182 -19.39 10.62 -10.85
N LEU A 183 -19.57 9.34 -11.20
CA LEU A 183 -20.50 8.46 -10.50
C LEU A 183 -20.12 8.27 -9.02
N ILE A 184 -18.83 8.11 -8.70
CA ILE A 184 -18.33 8.04 -7.31
C ILE A 184 -18.73 9.29 -6.53
N VAL A 185 -18.49 10.48 -7.09
CA VAL A 185 -18.82 11.75 -6.43
C VAL A 185 -20.33 11.88 -6.24
N LEU A 186 -21.13 11.61 -7.27
CA LEU A 186 -22.60 11.67 -7.18
C LEU A 186 -23.15 10.67 -6.16
N ALA A 187 -22.66 9.42 -6.17
CA ALA A 187 -23.08 8.39 -5.23
C ALA A 187 -22.70 8.72 -3.79
N GLY A 188 -21.55 9.36 -3.56
CA GLY A 188 -21.16 9.80 -2.22
C GLY A 188 -21.95 11.00 -1.71
N LEU A 189 -22.45 11.88 -2.59
CA LEU A 189 -23.27 13.05 -2.22
C LEU A 189 -24.76 12.73 -2.05
N LEU A 190 -25.30 11.88 -2.95
CA LEU A 190 -26.74 11.64 -3.09
C LEU A 190 -27.17 10.24 -2.64
N GLY A 191 -26.22 9.32 -2.45
CA GLY A 191 -26.49 7.93 -2.10
C GLY A 191 -26.57 7.68 -0.60
N THR A 192 -26.74 6.40 -0.24
CA THR A 192 -26.85 5.97 1.17
C THR A 192 -25.64 6.36 2.02
N ALA A 193 -25.89 6.70 3.29
CA ALA A 193 -24.83 7.09 4.23
C ALA A 193 -23.93 5.92 4.67
N THR A 194 -24.37 4.67 4.47
CA THR A 194 -23.64 3.48 4.89
C THR A 194 -22.60 3.08 3.84
N GLY A 195 -21.31 3.19 4.18
CA GLY A 195 -20.21 2.91 3.26
C GLY A 195 -20.24 1.51 2.62
N ALA A 196 -20.72 0.49 3.33
CA ALA A 196 -20.78 -0.88 2.83
C ALA A 196 -21.82 -1.11 1.71
N THR A 197 -22.81 -0.21 1.56
CA THR A 197 -23.85 -0.27 0.51
C THR A 197 -23.72 0.86 -0.52
N ASN A 198 -22.75 1.74 -0.37
CA ASN A 198 -22.58 2.90 -1.24
C ASN A 198 -21.48 2.65 -2.29
N PHE A 199 -21.79 2.93 -3.56
CA PHE A 199 -20.84 2.76 -4.66
C PHE A 199 -19.54 3.55 -4.48
N SER A 200 -19.61 4.79 -3.97
CA SER A 200 -18.43 5.62 -3.74
C SER A 200 -17.40 4.90 -2.86
N THR A 201 -17.84 4.40 -1.71
CA THR A 201 -16.95 3.80 -0.72
C THR A 201 -16.41 2.46 -1.19
N ILE A 202 -17.29 1.57 -1.67
CA ILE A 202 -16.87 0.23 -2.14
C ILE A 202 -15.97 0.35 -3.36
N PHE A 203 -16.33 1.18 -4.34
CA PHE A 203 -15.53 1.31 -5.55
C PHE A 203 -14.17 1.95 -5.26
N VAL A 204 -14.10 3.05 -4.49
CA VAL A 204 -12.82 3.71 -4.19
C VAL A 204 -11.95 2.83 -3.30
N TRP A 205 -12.45 2.37 -2.15
CA TRP A 205 -11.59 1.80 -1.12
C TRP A 205 -11.44 0.28 -1.18
N ILE A 206 -12.29 -0.42 -1.94
CA ILE A 206 -12.18 -1.86 -2.17
C ILE A 206 -11.70 -2.15 -3.59
N ALA A 207 -12.46 -1.76 -4.62
CA ALA A 207 -12.14 -2.12 -6.00
C ALA A 207 -10.92 -1.38 -6.55
N TRP A 208 -10.95 -0.03 -6.55
CA TRP A 208 -9.88 0.81 -7.08
C TRP A 208 -8.61 0.71 -6.23
N TRP A 209 -8.72 0.80 -4.91
CA TRP A 209 -7.56 0.64 -4.02
C TRP A 209 -6.92 -0.75 -4.14
N GLY A 210 -7.74 -1.81 -4.21
CA GLY A 210 -7.28 -3.18 -4.46
C GLY A 210 -6.51 -3.29 -5.79
N LEU A 211 -7.09 -2.79 -6.88
CA LEU A 211 -6.45 -2.73 -8.19
C LEU A 211 -5.13 -1.92 -8.14
N LEU A 212 -5.14 -0.78 -7.44
CA LEU A 212 -3.99 0.10 -7.34
C LEU A 212 -2.81 -0.57 -6.62
N VAL A 213 -3.03 -1.09 -5.42
CA VAL A 213 -1.97 -1.63 -4.56
C VAL A 213 -1.53 -3.02 -5.00
N LEU A 214 -2.46 -3.89 -5.40
CA LEU A 214 -2.14 -5.29 -5.74
C LEU A 214 -1.62 -5.44 -7.18
N VAL A 215 -1.95 -4.52 -8.09
CA VAL A 215 -1.64 -4.67 -9.53
C VAL A 215 -0.89 -3.46 -10.10
N LEU A 216 -1.48 -2.26 -10.05
CA LEU A 216 -0.92 -1.10 -10.78
C LEU A 216 0.43 -0.63 -10.23
N ILE A 217 0.58 -0.56 -8.90
CA ILE A 217 1.84 -0.16 -8.26
C ILE A 217 2.96 -1.18 -8.53
N PRO A 218 2.82 -2.49 -8.24
CA PRO A 218 3.91 -3.44 -8.43
C PRO A 218 4.31 -3.63 -9.90
N LEU A 219 3.40 -3.44 -10.86
CA LEU A 219 3.67 -3.63 -12.30
C LEU A 219 4.02 -2.32 -13.03
N GLY A 220 3.25 -1.26 -12.80
CA GLY A 220 3.29 -0.02 -13.57
C GLY A 220 3.74 1.20 -12.78
N GLY A 221 3.91 1.10 -11.46
CA GLY A 221 4.25 2.24 -10.59
C GLY A 221 3.26 3.38 -10.78
N ARG A 222 3.70 4.47 -11.40
CA ARG A 222 2.90 5.67 -11.67
C ARG A 222 1.92 5.56 -12.85
N LEU A 223 1.63 4.36 -13.36
CA LEU A 223 0.70 4.18 -14.49
C LEU A 223 -0.69 4.77 -14.21
N TRP A 224 -1.20 4.66 -12.98
CA TRP A 224 -2.46 5.31 -12.59
C TRP A 224 -2.44 6.84 -12.80
N CYS A 225 -1.29 7.48 -12.57
CA CYS A 225 -1.16 8.93 -12.76
C CYS A 225 -1.36 9.38 -14.22
N ALA A 226 -1.16 8.48 -15.20
CA ALA A 226 -1.40 8.77 -16.61
C ALA A 226 -2.91 8.80 -16.95
N MET A 227 -3.72 8.01 -16.25
CA MET A 227 -5.17 7.85 -16.48
C MET A 227 -6.04 8.51 -15.40
N CYS A 228 -5.42 9.16 -14.41
CA CYS A 228 -6.10 9.78 -13.30
C CYS A 228 -7.04 10.92 -13.77
N PRO A 229 -8.32 10.92 -13.37
CA PRO A 229 -9.29 11.93 -13.81
C PRO A 229 -9.17 13.27 -13.07
N ILE A 230 -8.63 13.28 -11.84
CA ILE A 230 -8.52 14.48 -10.98
C ILE A 230 -7.85 15.68 -11.68
N PRO A 231 -6.69 15.55 -12.33
CA PRO A 231 -6.05 16.69 -13.00
C PRO A 231 -6.66 17.04 -14.36
N ALA A 232 -7.60 16.23 -14.89
CA ALA A 232 -8.07 16.38 -16.26
C ALA A 232 -8.83 17.71 -16.52
N PRO A 233 -9.77 18.16 -15.66
CA PRO A 233 -10.48 19.42 -15.90
C PRO A 233 -9.54 20.62 -15.96
N GLY A 234 -8.61 20.71 -14.99
CA GLY A 234 -7.61 21.76 -14.97
C GLY A 234 -6.71 21.72 -16.20
N GLU A 235 -6.23 20.53 -16.55
CA GLU A 235 -5.37 20.36 -17.71
C GLU A 235 -6.03 20.72 -19.03
N TRP A 236 -7.25 20.27 -19.29
CA TRP A 236 -7.94 20.58 -20.54
C TRP A 236 -8.28 22.06 -20.64
N LEU A 237 -8.66 22.68 -19.52
CA LEU A 237 -8.91 24.12 -19.46
C LEU A 237 -7.63 24.90 -19.77
N ALA A 238 -6.52 24.59 -19.09
CA ALA A 238 -5.27 25.31 -19.35
C ALA A 238 -4.71 25.03 -20.74
N ARG A 239 -4.83 23.81 -21.27
CA ARG A 239 -4.39 23.51 -22.64
C ARG A 239 -5.31 24.14 -23.70
N GLY A 240 -6.54 24.49 -23.34
CA GLY A 240 -7.59 24.92 -24.27
C GLY A 240 -7.98 23.86 -25.31
N ALA A 241 -7.65 22.59 -25.04
CA ALA A 241 -7.86 21.44 -25.91
C ALA A 241 -7.83 20.14 -25.10
N ILE A 242 -8.64 19.17 -25.51
CA ILE A 242 -8.75 17.86 -24.85
C ILE A 242 -7.66 16.90 -25.34
N VAL A 243 -7.44 16.85 -26.66
CA VAL A 243 -6.46 15.95 -27.31
C VAL A 243 -5.25 16.73 -27.86
N GLY A 244 -5.46 17.95 -28.35
CA GLY A 244 -4.40 18.82 -28.86
C GLY A 244 -3.75 19.67 -27.78
N HIS A 245 -2.95 20.65 -28.21
CA HIS A 245 -2.45 21.72 -27.35
C HIS A 245 -2.57 23.06 -28.09
N ARG A 246 -2.95 24.13 -27.36
CA ARG A 246 -2.78 25.50 -27.85
C ARG A 246 -1.36 25.98 -27.54
N ALA A 247 -0.85 26.89 -28.37
CA ALA A 247 0.49 27.48 -28.20
C ALA A 247 0.60 28.32 -26.91
N ARG A 248 -0.50 28.94 -26.44
CA ARG A 248 -0.56 29.69 -25.19
C ARG A 248 -1.58 29.06 -24.24
N PRO A 249 -1.14 28.42 -23.14
CA PRO A 249 -2.07 27.85 -22.17
C PRO A 249 -2.78 28.94 -21.38
N LEU A 250 -4.03 28.67 -20.99
CA LEU A 250 -4.82 29.49 -20.07
C LEU A 250 -4.30 29.26 -18.64
N GLY A 251 -3.70 30.28 -18.04
CA GLY A 251 -3.19 30.23 -16.66
C GLY A 251 -2.14 31.30 -16.39
N LEU A 252 -1.89 31.60 -15.11
CA LEU A 252 -0.91 32.60 -14.67
C LEU A 252 0.54 32.15 -14.90
N GLY A 253 0.77 30.85 -15.07
CA GLY A 253 2.10 30.30 -15.38
C GLY A 253 3.16 30.63 -14.34
N ARG A 254 2.79 30.77 -13.05
CA ARG A 254 3.78 31.08 -12.01
C ARG A 254 4.65 29.85 -11.69
N PRO A 255 5.96 30.04 -11.41
CA PRO A 255 6.80 28.95 -10.96
C PRO A 255 6.40 28.50 -9.54
N TRP A 256 6.47 27.20 -9.27
CA TRP A 256 6.22 26.67 -7.93
C TRP A 256 7.32 27.12 -6.93
N PRO A 257 6.97 27.58 -5.71
CA PRO A 257 7.93 28.13 -4.76
C PRO A 257 9.08 27.16 -4.46
N ARG A 258 10.33 27.64 -4.48
CA ARG A 258 11.54 26.80 -4.31
C ARG A 258 11.52 25.97 -3.02
N ARG A 259 11.02 26.54 -1.91
CA ARG A 259 10.91 25.84 -0.61
C ARG A 259 9.97 24.61 -0.66
N LEU A 260 9.00 24.61 -1.57
CA LEU A 260 8.00 23.55 -1.72
C LEU A 260 8.32 22.58 -2.86
N GLN A 261 9.47 22.69 -3.54
CA GLN A 261 9.90 21.79 -4.63
C GLN A 261 10.42 20.43 -4.12
N SER A 262 9.67 19.82 -3.22
CA SER A 262 9.93 18.53 -2.57
C SER A 262 8.63 17.75 -2.39
N LEU A 263 8.72 16.50 -1.95
CA LEU A 263 7.56 15.68 -1.60
C LEU A 263 7.00 15.98 -0.20
N TRP A 264 7.51 16.98 0.52
CA TRP A 264 6.98 17.37 1.83
C TRP A 264 5.49 17.74 1.82
N PRO A 265 4.95 18.47 0.82
CA PRO A 265 3.52 18.74 0.76
C PRO A 265 2.71 17.44 0.56
N ALA A 266 3.15 16.54 -0.31
CA ALA A 266 2.53 15.22 -0.48
C ALA A 266 2.64 14.35 0.78
N PHE A 267 3.74 14.43 1.52
CA PHE A 267 3.91 13.78 2.83
C PHE A 267 2.87 14.27 3.83
N GLY A 268 2.71 15.60 3.98
CA GLY A 268 1.72 16.18 4.89
C GLY A 268 0.29 15.83 4.48
N ALA A 269 -0.02 15.91 3.18
CA ALA A 269 -1.33 15.52 2.67
C ALA A 269 -1.61 14.02 2.88
N LEU A 270 -0.60 13.16 2.70
CA LEU A 270 -0.75 11.72 2.91
C LEU A 270 -0.92 11.41 4.39
N LEU A 271 -0.14 12.06 5.27
CA LEU A 271 -0.24 11.93 6.72
C LEU A 271 -1.63 12.31 7.23
N LEU A 272 -2.20 13.40 6.71
CA LEU A 272 -3.57 13.81 7.02
C LEU A 272 -4.60 12.79 6.54
N LEU A 273 -4.46 12.32 5.28
CA LEU A 273 -5.36 11.34 4.69
C LEU A 273 -5.38 10.02 5.48
N VAL A 274 -4.23 9.53 5.91
CA VAL A 274 -4.12 8.28 6.68
C VAL A 274 -4.53 8.46 8.15
N LEU A 275 -4.33 9.63 8.75
CA LEU A 275 -4.79 9.93 10.11
C LEU A 275 -6.33 9.84 10.19
N PHE A 276 -7.02 10.45 9.23
CA PHE A 276 -8.48 10.38 9.08
C PHE A 276 -8.93 9.15 8.26
N GLY A 277 -8.05 8.16 8.10
CA GLY A 277 -8.25 7.04 7.19
C GLY A 277 -9.44 6.14 7.54
N LEU A 278 -9.95 6.15 8.77
CA LEU A 278 -11.18 5.42 9.12
C LEU A 278 -12.41 6.17 8.58
N VAL A 279 -12.60 7.42 9.03
CA VAL A 279 -13.68 8.33 8.63
C VAL A 279 -13.79 8.46 7.11
N VAL A 280 -12.66 8.66 6.43
CA VAL A 280 -12.63 8.77 4.97
C VAL A 280 -13.10 7.47 4.31
N THR A 281 -12.68 6.30 4.81
CA THR A 281 -13.05 5.01 4.19
C THR A 281 -14.44 4.51 4.53
N THR A 282 -15.12 5.08 5.53
CA THR A 282 -16.39 4.53 6.04
C THR A 282 -17.57 5.44 5.75
N ARG A 283 -17.33 6.74 5.50
CA ARG A 283 -18.36 7.74 5.23
C ARG A 283 -18.32 8.20 3.76
N PRO A 284 -19.31 7.84 2.93
CA PRO A 284 -19.33 8.17 1.50
C PRO A 284 -19.25 9.67 1.20
N LEU A 285 -19.96 10.49 1.98
CA LEU A 285 -19.94 11.95 1.85
C LEU A 285 -18.52 12.51 2.00
N VAL A 286 -17.78 12.04 3.01
CA VAL A 286 -16.39 12.49 3.25
C VAL A 286 -15.48 12.07 2.11
N THR A 287 -15.65 10.87 1.56
CA THR A 287 -14.93 10.45 0.34
C THR A 287 -15.23 11.37 -0.85
N ALA A 288 -16.51 11.67 -1.11
CA ALA A 288 -16.89 12.54 -2.22
C ALA A 288 -16.33 13.97 -2.07
N LEU A 289 -16.46 14.56 -0.88
CA LEU A 289 -15.91 15.90 -0.58
C LEU A 289 -14.39 15.94 -0.70
N LEU A 290 -13.69 14.88 -0.27
CA LEU A 290 -12.24 14.76 -0.43
C LEU A 290 -11.83 14.73 -1.92
N LEU A 291 -12.51 13.92 -2.72
CA LEU A 291 -12.23 13.78 -4.16
C LEU A 291 -12.55 15.08 -4.93
N LEU A 292 -13.65 15.75 -4.59
CA LEU A 292 -13.98 17.08 -5.10
C LEU A 292 -12.91 18.10 -4.69
N GLY A 293 -12.50 18.10 -3.42
CA GLY A 293 -11.43 18.96 -2.91
C GLY A 293 -10.11 18.78 -3.66
N PHE A 294 -9.72 17.53 -3.95
CA PHE A 294 -8.54 17.25 -4.78
C PHE A 294 -8.70 17.75 -6.22
N THR A 295 -9.90 17.67 -6.79
CA THR A 295 -10.18 18.16 -8.15
C THR A 295 -10.11 19.69 -8.21
N VAL A 296 -10.71 20.38 -7.24
CA VAL A 296 -10.64 21.84 -7.10
C VAL A 296 -9.19 22.30 -6.88
N LEU A 297 -8.45 21.62 -6.00
CA LEU A 297 -7.04 21.95 -5.75
C LEU A 297 -6.17 21.68 -6.98
N ALA A 298 -6.41 20.59 -7.72
CA ALA A 298 -5.71 20.31 -8.98
C ALA A 298 -6.03 21.37 -10.04
N LEU A 299 -7.29 21.78 -10.18
CA LEU A 299 -7.71 22.86 -11.06
C LEU A 299 -7.02 24.18 -10.69
N ALA A 300 -7.12 24.60 -9.43
CA ALA A 300 -6.54 25.85 -8.94
C ALA A 300 -5.02 25.89 -9.14
N THR A 301 -4.31 24.81 -8.80
CA THR A 301 -2.86 24.76 -9.00
C THR A 301 -2.46 24.78 -10.47
N HIS A 302 -3.29 24.25 -11.38
CA HIS A 302 -3.01 24.27 -12.81
C HIS A 302 -3.29 25.63 -13.46
N LEU A 303 -4.26 26.38 -12.93
CA LEU A 303 -4.54 27.76 -13.34
C LEU A 303 -3.50 28.76 -12.82
N VAL A 304 -2.94 28.52 -11.63
CA VAL A 304 -1.98 29.44 -11.00
C VAL A 304 -0.53 29.10 -11.40
N PHE A 305 -0.16 27.83 -11.41
CA PHE A 305 1.23 27.39 -11.58
C PHE A 305 1.45 26.65 -12.90
N GLU A 306 2.71 26.57 -13.32
CA GLU A 306 3.08 25.87 -14.54
C GLU A 306 2.89 24.35 -14.46
N ARG A 307 2.28 23.75 -15.49
CA ARG A 307 2.20 22.30 -15.70
C ARG A 307 1.51 21.56 -14.53
N ARG A 308 1.82 20.28 -14.31
CA ARG A 308 1.16 19.44 -13.28
C ARG A 308 1.89 19.48 -11.93
N VAL A 309 1.92 20.65 -11.30
CA VAL A 309 2.49 20.83 -9.96
C VAL A 309 1.80 19.95 -8.92
N PHE A 310 0.45 19.90 -8.93
CA PHE A 310 -0.31 19.06 -8.00
C PHE A 310 0.14 17.61 -8.04
N CYS A 311 0.20 17.01 -9.23
CA CYS A 311 0.62 15.60 -9.41
C CYS A 311 2.09 15.36 -9.04
N ARG A 312 2.93 16.40 -9.06
CA ARG A 312 4.37 16.31 -8.77
C ARG A 312 4.68 16.45 -7.28
N TYR A 313 4.03 17.38 -6.58
CA TYR A 313 4.43 17.79 -5.23
C TYR A 313 3.33 17.69 -4.16
N VAL A 314 2.05 17.76 -4.52
CA VAL A 314 0.94 17.94 -3.56
C VAL A 314 0.07 16.70 -3.41
N CYS A 315 -0.20 15.98 -4.51
CA CYS A 315 -1.08 14.83 -4.52
C CYS A 315 -0.57 13.74 -3.56
N PRO A 316 -1.33 13.37 -2.50
CA PRO A 316 -0.86 12.42 -1.49
C PRO A 316 -0.66 11.03 -2.10
N VAL A 317 -1.63 10.58 -2.89
CA VAL A 317 -1.56 9.32 -3.65
C VAL A 317 -0.43 9.36 -4.67
N GLY A 318 -0.19 10.51 -5.31
CA GLY A 318 0.93 10.71 -6.22
C GLY A 318 2.29 10.59 -5.53
N GLY A 319 2.42 11.07 -4.30
CA GLY A 319 3.60 10.86 -3.46
C GLY A 319 3.83 9.38 -3.16
N LEU A 320 2.80 8.70 -2.64
CA LEU A 320 2.82 7.26 -2.32
C LEU A 320 3.26 6.42 -3.54
N ILE A 321 2.56 6.57 -4.66
CA ILE A 321 2.85 5.83 -5.89
C ILE A 321 4.22 6.23 -6.43
N GLY A 322 4.62 7.49 -6.27
CA GLY A 322 5.91 7.98 -6.70
C GLY A 322 7.07 7.25 -6.03
N VAL A 323 7.05 7.09 -4.71
CA VAL A 323 8.12 6.38 -4.03
C VAL A 323 8.09 4.87 -4.33
N TYR A 324 6.91 4.25 -4.41
CA TYR A 324 6.81 2.84 -4.83
C TYR A 324 7.15 2.60 -6.31
N SER A 325 7.11 3.61 -7.18
CA SER A 325 7.52 3.47 -8.58
C SER A 325 9.00 3.11 -8.76
N LEU A 326 9.81 3.26 -7.71
CA LEU A 326 11.20 2.77 -7.65
C LEU A 326 11.28 1.24 -7.73
N LEU A 327 10.21 0.56 -7.34
CA LEU A 327 10.08 -0.90 -7.38
C LEU A 327 9.57 -1.40 -8.73
N ALA A 328 8.71 -0.63 -9.39
CA ALA A 328 8.00 -1.07 -10.59
C ALA A 328 8.95 -1.43 -11.75
N PRO A 329 8.65 -2.50 -12.52
CA PRO A 329 9.41 -2.92 -13.67
C PRO A 329 9.24 -2.00 -14.89
N LEU A 330 8.18 -1.19 -14.97
CA LEU A 330 7.93 -0.32 -16.11
C LEU A 330 8.64 1.04 -15.97
N GLU A 331 9.37 1.49 -17.01
CA GLU A 331 10.00 2.81 -17.04
C GLU A 331 10.00 3.48 -18.43
N LEU A 332 9.99 4.82 -18.45
CA LEU A 332 10.25 5.63 -19.65
C LEU A 332 11.65 6.23 -19.60
N ARG A 333 12.47 5.94 -20.61
CA ARG A 333 13.90 6.29 -20.63
C ARG A 333 14.38 6.63 -22.04
N ALA A 334 15.45 7.39 -22.13
CA ALA A 334 16.16 7.55 -23.39
C ALA A 334 16.80 6.22 -23.80
N ARG A 335 16.83 5.92 -25.11
CA ARG A 335 17.59 4.78 -25.64
C ARG A 335 19.08 5.09 -25.59
N ASP A 336 19.46 6.27 -26.07
CA ASP A 336 20.83 6.77 -26.05
C ASP A 336 20.92 8.19 -25.49
N LEU A 337 21.80 8.42 -24.50
CA LEU A 337 22.01 9.75 -23.94
C LEU A 337 22.81 10.67 -24.87
N ALA A 338 23.63 10.14 -25.79
CA ALA A 338 24.39 10.93 -26.76
C ALA A 338 23.46 11.67 -27.71
N VAL A 339 22.50 10.96 -28.31
CA VAL A 339 21.45 11.56 -29.17
C VAL A 339 20.66 12.65 -28.42
N CYS A 340 20.41 12.48 -27.11
CA CYS A 340 19.76 13.51 -26.31
C CYS A 340 20.62 14.76 -26.08
N ARG A 341 21.95 14.65 -26.08
CA ARG A 341 22.86 15.79 -25.92
C ARG A 341 22.90 16.64 -27.20
N GLU A 342 22.84 16.00 -28.36
CA GLU A 342 22.85 16.65 -29.67
C GLU A 342 21.50 17.30 -30.03
N CYS A 343 20.40 16.80 -29.49
CA CYS A 343 19.07 17.36 -29.70
C CYS A 343 18.95 18.80 -29.16
N ARG A 344 18.95 19.79 -30.06
CA ARG A 344 18.78 21.22 -29.71
C ARG A 344 17.34 21.58 -29.33
N ALA A 345 16.36 20.99 -30.01
CA ALA A 345 14.94 21.30 -29.81
C ALA A 345 14.45 20.94 -28.40
N LYS A 346 14.80 19.73 -27.91
CA LYS A 346 14.35 19.19 -26.61
C LYS A 346 12.84 19.33 -26.40
N ALA A 347 12.05 19.13 -27.47
CA ALA A 347 10.60 19.32 -27.47
C ALA A 347 9.88 18.49 -26.39
N CYS A 348 10.41 17.30 -26.06
CA CYS A 348 9.90 16.45 -24.97
C CYS A 348 9.95 17.09 -23.57
N PHE A 349 10.74 18.15 -23.36
CA PHE A 349 10.84 18.87 -22.09
C PHE A 349 10.42 20.34 -22.19
N ARG A 350 10.84 21.03 -23.26
CA ARG A 350 10.56 22.45 -23.51
C ARG A 350 9.16 22.69 -24.10
N GLY A 351 8.65 21.73 -24.88
CA GLY A 351 7.45 21.91 -25.68
C GLY A 351 7.76 22.55 -27.04
N GLY A 352 6.73 23.13 -27.67
CA GLY A 352 6.74 23.67 -29.04
C GLY A 352 5.45 23.23 -29.73
N ASP A 353 5.56 22.60 -30.90
CA ASP A 353 4.45 21.90 -31.58
C ASP A 353 4.06 20.58 -30.90
N ALA A 354 4.74 20.22 -29.81
CA ALA A 354 4.45 19.04 -29.01
C ALA A 354 4.29 19.41 -27.54
N TYR A 355 3.49 18.62 -26.82
CA TYR A 355 3.23 18.87 -25.41
C TYR A 355 4.47 18.56 -24.55
N PRO A 356 4.94 19.51 -23.71
CA PRO A 356 6.10 19.30 -22.85
C PRO A 356 5.80 18.29 -21.74
N CYS A 357 6.84 17.70 -21.14
CA CYS A 357 6.65 16.83 -19.99
C CYS A 357 5.88 17.56 -18.85
N PRO A 358 4.71 17.02 -18.41
CA PRO A 358 3.84 17.71 -17.47
C PRO A 358 4.42 17.79 -16.05
N THR A 359 5.39 16.93 -15.70
CA THR A 359 6.04 16.90 -14.39
C THR A 359 7.53 17.25 -14.45
N PHE A 360 7.93 17.99 -15.48
CA PHE A 360 9.29 18.51 -15.68
C PHE A 360 10.38 17.43 -15.64
N GLN A 361 10.09 16.24 -16.18
CA GLN A 361 11.09 15.18 -16.34
C GLN A 361 11.74 15.29 -17.72
N PHE A 362 13.05 15.07 -17.76
CA PHE A 362 13.81 15.03 -19.00
C PHE A 362 14.50 13.68 -19.17
N PRO A 363 14.11 12.87 -20.17
CA PRO A 363 14.72 11.56 -20.42
C PRO A 363 16.22 11.60 -20.73
N GLY A 364 16.74 12.72 -21.25
CA GLY A 364 18.16 12.89 -21.63
C GLY A 364 19.12 13.12 -20.48
N GLY A 365 18.96 12.42 -19.35
CA GLY A 365 19.88 12.45 -18.21
C GLY A 365 19.38 13.20 -16.97
N GLY A 366 18.26 13.91 -17.07
CA GLY A 366 17.60 14.53 -15.90
C GLY A 366 16.75 13.56 -15.08
N MET A 367 16.34 12.44 -15.69
CA MET A 367 15.46 11.45 -15.09
C MET A 367 16.25 10.17 -14.79
N ALA A 368 16.82 10.05 -13.58
CA ALA A 368 17.56 8.85 -13.16
C ALA A 368 16.66 7.81 -12.46
N ARG A 369 15.52 8.23 -11.92
CA ARG A 369 14.56 7.41 -11.16
C ARG A 369 13.13 7.72 -11.60
N ASN A 370 12.18 6.85 -11.29
CA ASN A 370 10.77 7.00 -11.70
C ASN A 370 9.94 7.90 -10.77
N THR A 371 10.49 8.35 -9.63
CA THR A 371 9.74 9.03 -8.55
C THR A 371 8.81 10.13 -9.01
N TYR A 372 9.17 10.90 -10.05
CA TYR A 372 8.40 12.05 -10.55
C TYR A 372 7.80 11.86 -11.96
N CYS A 373 8.07 10.72 -12.63
CA CYS A 373 7.51 10.47 -13.97
C CYS A 373 6.14 9.84 -13.88
N VAL A 374 5.12 10.50 -14.45
CA VAL A 374 3.73 10.03 -14.43
C VAL A 374 3.38 9.07 -15.57
N LEU A 375 4.38 8.57 -16.31
CA LEU A 375 4.21 7.61 -17.43
C LEU A 375 3.16 8.03 -18.49
N CYS A 376 2.96 9.34 -18.68
CA CYS A 376 1.99 9.89 -19.64
C CYS A 376 2.37 9.75 -21.12
N THR A 377 3.57 9.25 -21.44
CA THR A 377 4.10 9.02 -22.81
C THR A 377 4.29 10.25 -23.70
N GLU A 378 4.01 11.47 -23.22
CA GLU A 378 4.16 12.71 -24.01
C GLU A 378 5.59 12.91 -24.54
N CYS A 379 6.61 12.52 -23.76
CA CYS A 379 8.00 12.57 -24.21
C CYS A 379 8.30 11.65 -25.41
N LEU A 380 7.56 10.56 -25.58
CA LEU A 380 7.68 9.63 -26.71
C LEU A 380 7.04 10.23 -27.97
N LYS A 381 5.93 10.96 -27.80
CA LYS A 381 5.21 11.66 -28.88
C LYS A 381 5.97 12.91 -29.37
N ALA A 382 6.69 13.55 -28.45
CA ALA A 382 7.41 14.80 -28.70
C ALA A 382 8.87 14.62 -29.15
N CYS A 383 9.43 13.40 -29.14
CA CYS A 383 10.85 13.20 -29.46
C CYS A 383 11.07 13.16 -30.99
N PRO A 384 11.82 14.11 -31.59
CA PRO A 384 12.04 14.13 -33.04
C PRO A 384 12.93 12.98 -33.53
N TYR A 385 13.81 12.45 -32.67
CA TYR A 385 14.76 11.39 -32.99
C TYR A 385 14.25 9.98 -32.63
N ASP A 386 13.00 9.82 -32.18
CA ASP A 386 12.49 8.56 -31.64
C ASP A 386 13.42 7.91 -30.59
N ASN A 387 14.01 8.72 -29.73
CA ASN A 387 15.03 8.26 -28.79
C ASN A 387 14.47 7.98 -27.38
N VAL A 388 13.16 7.83 -27.23
CA VAL A 388 12.50 7.51 -25.96
C VAL A 388 11.82 6.16 -26.08
N ALA A 389 11.98 5.31 -25.06
CA ALA A 389 11.44 3.96 -25.01
C ALA A 389 10.72 3.70 -23.69
N LEU A 390 9.63 2.93 -23.78
CA LEU A 390 9.03 2.24 -22.66
C LEU A 390 9.77 0.92 -22.47
N ARG A 391 10.43 0.73 -21.32
CA ARG A 391 11.27 -0.43 -21.05
C ARG A 391 10.76 -1.21 -19.84
N LEU A 392 10.92 -2.52 -19.88
CA LEU A 392 10.91 -3.38 -18.71
C LEU A 392 12.31 -3.40 -18.09
N ARG A 393 12.35 -3.30 -16.77
CA ARG A 393 13.55 -3.38 -15.94
C ARG A 393 13.32 -4.36 -14.79
N PRO A 394 14.40 -4.83 -14.14
CA PRO A 394 14.27 -5.66 -12.96
C PRO A 394 13.51 -4.92 -11.85
N PHE A 395 12.69 -5.65 -11.08
CA PHE A 395 12.00 -5.10 -9.92
C PHE A 395 12.98 -4.44 -8.95
N GLY A 396 12.69 -3.21 -8.52
CA GLY A 396 13.56 -2.47 -7.59
C GLY A 396 14.84 -1.87 -8.20
N ALA A 397 15.02 -1.88 -9.52
CA ALA A 397 16.26 -1.39 -10.14
C ALA A 397 16.63 0.06 -9.78
N ASP A 398 15.65 0.94 -9.54
CA ASP A 398 15.94 2.33 -9.13
C ASP A 398 16.45 2.45 -7.69
N LEU A 399 16.23 1.45 -6.83
CA LEU A 399 16.79 1.46 -5.46
C LEU A 399 18.32 1.41 -5.48
N ALA A 400 18.90 0.79 -6.51
CA ALA A 400 20.34 0.77 -6.73
C ALA A 400 20.89 2.11 -7.23
N VAL A 401 20.05 3.08 -7.61
CA VAL A 401 20.51 4.39 -8.07
C VAL A 401 20.72 5.31 -6.87
N ALA A 402 21.99 5.54 -6.50
CA ALA A 402 22.34 6.41 -5.36
C ALA A 402 22.03 7.90 -5.63
N ARG A 403 22.15 8.34 -6.89
CA ARG A 403 21.97 9.75 -7.28
C ARG A 403 20.52 10.18 -7.05
N GLY A 404 20.36 11.23 -6.26
CA GLY A 404 19.08 11.92 -6.07
C GLY A 404 18.27 11.44 -4.87
N ARG A 405 18.78 10.51 -4.04
CA ARG A 405 18.12 10.17 -2.76
C ARG A 405 17.97 11.42 -1.89
N ARG A 406 16.74 11.66 -1.44
CA ARG A 406 16.36 12.84 -0.66
C ARG A 406 15.63 12.44 0.62
N ALA A 407 15.63 13.36 1.58
CA ALA A 407 15.00 13.17 2.88
C ALA A 407 13.47 13.06 2.80
N ASP A 408 12.82 13.83 1.93
CA ASP A 408 11.37 13.78 1.71
C ASP A 408 10.90 12.39 1.24
N GLU A 409 11.58 11.78 0.28
CA GLU A 409 11.35 10.39 -0.17
C GLU A 409 11.60 9.37 0.97
N ALA A 410 12.62 9.59 1.80
CA ALA A 410 12.95 8.72 2.94
C ALA A 410 11.87 8.78 4.05
N TRP A 411 11.42 9.98 4.40
CA TRP A 411 10.33 10.17 5.36
C TRP A 411 9.01 9.60 4.84
N LEU A 412 8.74 9.71 3.54
CA LEU A 412 7.58 9.06 2.94
C LEU A 412 7.71 7.52 3.01
N ALA A 413 8.89 6.94 2.76
CA ALA A 413 9.10 5.50 2.92
C ALA A 413 8.81 5.01 4.34
N LEU A 414 9.27 5.76 5.36
CA LEU A 414 8.98 5.49 6.77
C LEU A 414 7.48 5.63 7.08
N LEU A 415 6.84 6.71 6.60
CA LEU A 415 5.40 6.92 6.72
C LEU A 415 4.61 5.74 6.16
N LEU A 416 5.00 5.23 4.99
CA LEU A 416 4.30 4.11 4.35
C LEU A 416 4.41 2.81 5.16
N VAL A 417 5.56 2.49 5.73
CA VAL A 417 5.70 1.32 6.62
C VAL A 417 4.96 1.52 7.94
N GLY A 418 5.12 2.69 8.57
CA GLY A 418 4.47 2.98 9.85
C GLY A 418 2.94 2.97 9.73
N THR A 419 2.40 3.50 8.64
CA THR A 419 0.95 3.50 8.38
C THR A 419 0.43 2.11 8.05
N ALA A 420 1.18 1.27 7.34
CA ALA A 420 0.80 -0.15 7.14
C ALA A 420 0.69 -0.88 8.49
N LEU A 421 1.62 -0.63 9.41
CA LEU A 421 1.61 -1.22 10.75
C LEU A 421 0.42 -0.70 11.57
N ALA A 422 0.26 0.62 11.66
CA ALA A 422 -0.83 1.24 12.41
C ALA A 422 -2.19 0.79 11.89
N HIS A 423 -2.42 0.81 10.57
CA HIS A 423 -3.70 0.38 9.99
C HIS A 423 -3.96 -1.12 10.14
N SER A 424 -2.91 -1.96 10.13
CA SER A 424 -3.07 -3.38 10.46
C SER A 424 -3.58 -3.57 11.89
N VAL A 425 -3.05 -2.82 12.86
CA VAL A 425 -3.54 -2.84 14.25
C VAL A 425 -4.96 -2.32 14.35
N ILE A 426 -5.26 -1.17 13.73
CA ILE A 426 -6.56 -0.50 13.86
C ILE A 426 -7.67 -1.27 13.13
N LYS A 427 -7.45 -1.66 11.87
CA LYS A 427 -8.50 -2.20 10.98
C LYS A 427 -8.58 -3.72 10.98
N LEU A 428 -7.47 -4.44 11.19
CA LEU A 428 -7.46 -5.91 11.24
C LEU A 428 -7.38 -6.47 12.67
N GLY A 429 -7.02 -5.65 13.65
CA GLY A 429 -6.99 -6.05 15.06
C GLY A 429 -8.40 -6.18 15.65
N PRO A 430 -8.56 -6.99 16.71
CA PRO A 430 -9.87 -7.26 17.30
C PRO A 430 -10.32 -6.17 18.30
N TRP A 431 -9.53 -5.12 18.50
CA TRP A 431 -9.77 -4.08 19.48
C TRP A 431 -10.77 -3.03 18.99
N GLY A 432 -12.04 -3.16 19.39
CA GLY A 432 -13.13 -2.22 19.06
C GLY A 432 -12.89 -0.80 19.53
N PHE A 433 -12.37 -0.63 20.74
CA PHE A 433 -12.12 0.70 21.32
C PHE A 433 -11.18 1.57 20.47
N ILE A 434 -10.13 1.00 19.87
CA ILE A 434 -9.20 1.76 19.00
C ILE A 434 -9.95 2.32 17.78
N LYS A 435 -10.86 1.52 17.20
CA LYS A 435 -11.68 1.93 16.05
C LYS A 435 -12.65 3.03 16.45
N SER A 436 -13.25 2.94 17.63
CA SER A 436 -14.15 3.98 18.15
C SER A 436 -13.42 5.32 18.37
N TRP A 437 -12.18 5.30 18.85
CA TRP A 437 -11.36 6.50 19.03
C TRP A 437 -10.99 7.15 17.69
N ALA A 438 -10.75 6.33 16.68
CA ALA A 438 -10.40 6.77 15.33
C ALA A 438 -11.59 7.27 14.50
N ASP A 439 -12.85 7.01 14.90
CA ASP A 439 -14.05 7.41 14.15
C ASP A 439 -14.56 8.83 14.47
N LEU A 440 -13.81 9.60 15.27
CA LEU A 440 -14.09 11.01 15.57
C LEU A 440 -15.47 11.23 16.25
N GLU A 441 -15.95 10.25 17.04
CA GLU A 441 -17.20 10.40 17.80
C GLU A 441 -17.05 11.37 18.98
N ALA A 442 -15.87 11.42 19.59
CA ALA A 442 -15.54 12.30 20.70
C ALA A 442 -14.13 12.89 20.54
N ALA A 443 -13.98 14.17 20.86
CA ALA A 443 -12.72 14.90 20.67
C ALA A 443 -11.57 14.32 21.51
N GLY A 444 -11.79 14.03 22.80
CA GLY A 444 -10.76 13.51 23.71
C GLY A 444 -10.13 12.20 23.23
N PRO A 445 -10.92 11.13 23.05
CA PRO A 445 -10.41 9.85 22.53
C PRO A 445 -9.75 9.97 21.15
N PHE A 446 -10.28 10.81 20.26
CA PHE A 446 -9.66 11.05 18.97
C PHE A 446 -8.30 11.74 19.09
N LEU A 447 -8.15 12.74 19.96
CA LEU A 447 -6.87 13.41 20.19
C LEU A 447 -5.82 12.44 20.75
N LEU A 448 -6.23 11.54 21.66
CA LEU A 448 -5.35 10.47 22.14
C LEU A 448 -4.93 9.52 21.01
N TYR A 449 -5.89 9.07 20.20
CA TYR A 449 -5.62 8.26 19.01
C TYR A 449 -4.64 8.98 18.06
N ALA A 450 -4.89 10.24 17.74
CA ALA A 450 -4.04 11.03 16.85
C ALA A 450 -2.64 11.20 17.41
N GLY A 451 -2.50 11.50 18.72
CA GLY A 451 -1.22 11.60 19.40
C GLY A 451 -0.43 10.29 19.35
N LEU A 452 -1.07 9.15 19.64
CA LEU A 452 -0.44 7.83 19.57
C LEU A 452 -0.06 7.47 18.13
N PHE A 453 -0.95 7.71 17.17
CA PHE A 453 -0.71 7.43 15.75
C PHE A 453 0.49 8.24 15.23
N LEU A 454 0.50 9.56 15.45
CA LEU A 454 1.60 10.44 15.03
C LEU A 454 2.89 10.11 15.79
N GLY A 455 2.80 9.84 17.09
CA GLY A 455 3.92 9.44 17.93
C GLY A 455 4.60 8.18 17.41
N VAL A 456 3.84 7.17 16.97
CA VAL A 456 4.39 5.94 16.39
C VAL A 456 4.97 6.19 14.99
N VAL A 457 4.22 6.83 14.10
CA VAL A 457 4.54 6.92 12.67
C VAL A 457 5.63 7.95 12.37
N VAL A 458 5.62 9.10 13.05
CA VAL A 458 6.55 10.22 12.82
C VAL A 458 7.63 10.29 13.91
N GLY A 459 7.39 9.71 15.09
CA GLY A 459 8.34 9.66 16.20
C GLY A 459 9.09 8.34 16.31
N ALA A 460 8.42 7.31 16.85
CA ALA A 460 9.05 6.06 17.28
C ALA A 460 9.70 5.27 16.12
N LEU A 461 9.01 5.11 15.00
CA LEU A 461 9.57 4.36 13.86
C LEU A 461 10.77 5.08 13.22
N PRO A 462 10.73 6.40 12.92
CA PRO A 462 11.91 7.14 12.49
C PRO A 462 13.06 7.13 13.52
N ALA A 463 12.77 7.22 14.82
CA ALA A 463 13.77 7.13 15.87
C ALA A 463 14.45 5.74 15.90
N LEU A 464 13.67 4.67 15.77
CA LEU A 464 14.18 3.30 15.66
C LEU A 464 15.04 3.13 14.39
N HIS A 465 14.60 3.66 13.25
CA HIS A 465 15.38 3.66 12.02
C HIS A 465 16.70 4.43 12.15
N LEU A 466 16.69 5.56 12.86
CA LEU A 466 17.88 6.33 13.18
C LEU A 466 18.84 5.54 14.08
N ALA A 467 18.33 4.85 15.11
CA ALA A 467 19.11 3.99 15.97
C ALA A 467 19.76 2.85 15.17
N VAL A 468 19.03 2.22 14.24
CA VAL A 468 19.56 1.19 13.33
C VAL A 468 20.66 1.75 12.42
N ALA A 469 20.49 2.95 11.87
CA ALA A 469 21.51 3.63 11.08
C ALA A 469 22.78 3.93 11.90
N TRP A 470 22.60 4.35 13.17
CA TRP A 470 23.71 4.56 14.12
C TRP A 470 24.42 3.24 14.48
N LEU A 471 23.67 2.17 14.76
CA LEU A 471 24.22 0.84 15.04
C LEU A 471 25.00 0.30 13.84
N SER A 472 24.46 0.41 12.62
CA SER A 472 25.16 0.03 11.40
C SER A 472 26.50 0.76 11.25
N ARG A 473 26.52 2.08 11.51
CA ARG A 473 27.75 2.89 11.51
C ARG A 473 28.77 2.36 12.52
N MET A 474 28.31 2.02 13.72
CA MET A 474 29.15 1.49 14.80
C MET A 474 29.73 0.11 14.45
N PHE A 475 28.89 -0.83 14.02
CA PHE A 475 29.29 -2.19 13.62
C PHE A 475 30.25 -2.20 12.43
N ALA A 476 30.08 -1.25 11.50
CA ALA A 476 30.95 -1.08 10.34
C ALA A 476 32.26 -0.32 10.64
N GLY A 477 32.41 0.27 11.83
CA GLY A 477 33.54 1.16 12.16
C GLY A 477 33.61 2.41 11.27
N ALA A 478 32.48 2.84 10.69
CA ALA A 478 32.42 3.86 9.65
C ALA A 478 32.21 5.27 10.22
N ARG A 479 33.08 5.71 11.14
CA ARG A 479 32.94 7.00 11.86
C ARG A 479 32.88 8.22 10.92
N ALA A 480 33.53 8.14 9.76
CA ALA A 480 33.55 9.20 8.76
C ALA A 480 32.20 9.44 8.04
N VAL A 481 31.26 8.49 8.09
CA VAL A 481 29.97 8.63 7.40
C VAL A 481 28.94 9.26 8.35
N PRO A 482 28.29 10.37 7.98
CA PRO A 482 27.30 11.01 8.83
C PRO A 482 26.02 10.16 8.95
N VAL A 483 25.48 10.01 10.17
CA VAL A 483 24.28 9.20 10.42
C VAL A 483 23.08 9.72 9.64
N ARG A 484 22.96 11.04 9.46
CA ARG A 484 21.88 11.64 8.65
C ARG A 484 21.85 11.10 7.22
N ARG A 485 23.01 10.82 6.61
CA ARG A 485 23.07 10.22 5.28
C ARG A 485 22.62 8.76 5.31
N LEU A 486 23.05 7.99 6.32
CA LEU A 486 22.62 6.61 6.52
C LEU A 486 21.11 6.52 6.75
N PHE A 487 20.53 7.42 7.55
CA PHE A 487 19.09 7.52 7.77
C PHE A 487 18.34 7.66 6.45
N VAL A 488 18.74 8.62 5.61
CA VAL A 488 18.09 8.86 4.31
C VAL A 488 18.28 7.66 3.38
N ASP A 489 19.51 7.17 3.22
CA ASP A 489 19.82 6.11 2.27
C ASP A 489 19.17 4.78 2.66
N TYR A 490 19.19 4.40 3.94
CA TYR A 490 18.62 3.13 4.41
C TYR A 490 17.09 3.11 4.37
N ALA A 491 16.41 4.26 4.40
CA ALA A 491 14.96 4.31 4.31
C ALA A 491 14.43 3.72 2.98
N TYR A 492 15.21 3.81 1.90
CA TYR A 492 14.86 3.21 0.60
C TYR A 492 14.82 1.68 0.65
N ALA A 493 15.57 1.06 1.56
CA ALA A 493 15.53 -0.38 1.75
C ALA A 493 14.22 -0.86 2.38
N LEU A 494 13.43 0.03 2.99
CA LEU A 494 12.12 -0.30 3.58
C LEU A 494 11.03 -0.47 2.53
N LEU A 495 11.22 0.03 1.31
CA LEU A 495 10.16 0.10 0.30
C LEU A 495 9.62 -1.26 -0.15
N PRO A 496 10.44 -2.28 -0.45
CA PRO A 496 9.91 -3.60 -0.83
C PRO A 496 9.06 -4.24 0.28
N LEU A 497 9.53 -4.23 1.53
CA LEU A 497 8.79 -4.74 2.68
C LEU A 497 7.53 -3.92 2.93
N GLY A 498 7.61 -2.60 2.85
CA GLY A 498 6.45 -1.72 2.98
C GLY A 498 5.37 -2.00 1.92
N LEU A 499 5.77 -2.21 0.65
CA LEU A 499 4.83 -2.59 -0.40
C LEU A 499 4.22 -3.97 -0.12
N GLY A 500 5.04 -4.97 0.23
CA GLY A 500 4.55 -6.32 0.59
C GLY A 500 3.56 -6.29 1.76
N ALA A 501 3.84 -5.48 2.79
CA ALA A 501 2.95 -5.29 3.93
C ALA A 501 1.63 -4.62 3.54
N TRP A 502 1.66 -3.57 2.72
CA TRP A 502 0.45 -2.92 2.19
C TRP A 502 -0.36 -3.85 1.29
N MET A 503 0.29 -4.66 0.46
CA MET A 503 -0.39 -5.68 -0.37
C MET A 503 -1.05 -6.73 0.53
N ALA A 504 -0.34 -7.24 1.53
CA ALA A 504 -0.89 -8.22 2.48
C ALA A 504 -2.07 -7.65 3.30
N PHE A 505 -1.97 -6.40 3.76
CA PHE A 505 -3.06 -5.69 4.43
C PHE A 505 -4.26 -5.51 3.49
N THR A 506 -4.01 -5.00 2.28
CA THR A 506 -5.05 -4.74 1.29
C THR A 506 -5.77 -6.02 0.89
N LEU A 507 -5.04 -7.13 0.74
CA LEU A 507 -5.63 -8.42 0.44
C LEU A 507 -6.62 -8.87 1.53
N ALA A 508 -6.29 -8.70 2.81
CA ALA A 508 -7.19 -9.06 3.92
C ALA A 508 -8.43 -8.15 4.07
N VAL A 509 -8.36 -6.93 3.56
CA VAL A 509 -9.51 -6.02 3.50
C VAL A 509 -10.35 -6.29 2.25
N VAL A 510 -9.72 -6.42 1.08
CA VAL A 510 -10.43 -6.54 -0.20
C VAL A 510 -11.09 -7.90 -0.34
N ALA A 511 -10.41 -9.00 0.02
CA ALA A 511 -10.92 -10.34 -0.24
C ALA A 511 -12.32 -10.61 0.36
N PRO A 512 -12.59 -10.30 1.64
CA PRO A 512 -13.92 -10.51 2.22
C PRO A 512 -14.99 -9.53 1.72
N ASN A 513 -14.58 -8.35 1.24
CA ASN A 513 -15.49 -7.26 0.87
C ASN A 513 -15.73 -7.16 -0.65
N LEU A 514 -15.04 -7.97 -1.46
CA LEU A 514 -15.18 -7.95 -2.92
C LEU A 514 -16.58 -8.36 -3.38
N SER A 515 -17.27 -9.15 -2.56
CA SER A 515 -18.68 -9.55 -2.74
C SER A 515 -19.65 -8.38 -2.80
N TYR A 516 -19.29 -7.21 -2.26
CA TYR A 516 -20.14 -6.02 -2.30
C TYR A 516 -20.09 -5.31 -3.65
N VAL A 517 -19.09 -5.59 -4.50
CA VAL A 517 -18.92 -4.89 -5.79
C VAL A 517 -20.11 -5.10 -6.74
N PRO A 518 -20.60 -6.33 -7.02
CA PRO A 518 -21.77 -6.53 -7.88
C PRO A 518 -23.02 -5.82 -7.35
N ARG A 519 -23.25 -5.88 -6.04
CA ARG A 519 -24.37 -5.22 -5.38
C ARG A 519 -24.38 -3.72 -5.61
N VAL A 520 -23.26 -3.03 -5.40
CA VAL A 520 -23.17 -1.58 -5.61
C VAL A 520 -23.13 -1.18 -7.09
N LEU A 521 -22.82 -2.09 -8.00
CA LEU A 521 -22.95 -1.83 -9.44
C LEU A 521 -24.43 -1.84 -9.86
N SER A 522 -25.24 -2.74 -9.28
CA SER A 522 -26.68 -2.80 -9.53
C SER A 522 -27.48 -1.67 -8.87
N ASP A 523 -27.05 -1.21 -7.69
CA ASP A 523 -27.71 -0.14 -6.92
C ASP A 523 -26.70 0.93 -6.45
N PRO A 524 -26.18 1.80 -7.36
CA PRO A 524 -25.06 2.68 -7.03
C PRO A 524 -25.36 3.71 -5.93
N PHE A 525 -26.59 4.20 -5.91
CA PHE A 525 -27.08 5.19 -4.94
C PHE A 525 -27.71 4.53 -3.71
N GLY A 526 -28.10 3.26 -3.79
CA GLY A 526 -28.87 2.59 -2.74
C GLY A 526 -30.35 3.00 -2.71
N TRP A 527 -30.88 3.50 -3.83
CA TRP A 527 -32.30 3.89 -3.99
C TRP A 527 -33.20 2.70 -4.29
N GLY A 528 -32.60 1.55 -4.50
CA GLY A 528 -33.27 0.29 -4.69
C GLY A 528 -33.32 -0.21 -6.12
N TRP A 529 -32.42 0.30 -6.96
CA TRP A 529 -32.25 -0.16 -8.33
C TRP A 529 -31.69 -1.58 -8.37
N ASP A 530 -31.94 -2.27 -9.48
CA ASP A 530 -31.32 -3.56 -9.77
C ASP A 530 -30.88 -3.63 -11.24
N LEU A 531 -29.97 -2.73 -11.61
CA LEU A 531 -29.57 -2.52 -13.01
C LEU A 531 -29.01 -3.79 -13.68
N PHE A 532 -28.44 -4.71 -12.90
CA PHE A 532 -27.82 -5.94 -13.41
C PHE A 532 -28.35 -7.22 -12.74
N GLY A 533 -29.45 -7.16 -11.98
CA GLY A 533 -29.98 -8.34 -11.29
C GLY A 533 -29.12 -8.86 -10.13
N THR A 534 -28.15 -8.07 -9.64
CA THR A 534 -27.16 -8.49 -8.63
C THR A 534 -27.29 -7.74 -7.32
N ARG A 535 -28.40 -7.02 -7.09
CA ARG A 535 -28.64 -6.31 -5.82
C ARG A 535 -28.65 -7.24 -4.60
N ALA A 536 -29.22 -8.44 -4.74
CA ALA A 536 -29.33 -9.42 -3.66
C ALA A 536 -28.08 -10.31 -3.50
N THR A 537 -27.01 -10.08 -4.25
CA THR A 537 -25.82 -10.92 -4.22
C THR A 537 -25.11 -10.83 -2.87
N THR A 538 -25.08 -11.95 -2.14
CA THR A 538 -24.34 -12.15 -0.87
C THR A 538 -23.04 -12.93 -1.06
N TRP A 539 -22.69 -13.23 -2.31
CA TRP A 539 -21.68 -14.20 -2.73
C TRP A 539 -20.24 -13.85 -2.29
N THR A 540 -19.59 -14.66 -1.45
CA THR A 540 -18.15 -14.53 -1.12
C THR A 540 -17.27 -15.43 -1.99
N TRP A 541 -16.68 -14.87 -3.06
CA TRP A 541 -15.91 -15.63 -4.08
C TRP A 541 -14.47 -16.00 -3.66
N VAL A 542 -13.93 -15.44 -2.58
CA VAL A 542 -12.49 -15.57 -2.28
C VAL A 542 -12.23 -16.78 -1.39
N PRO A 543 -11.33 -17.72 -1.77
CA PRO A 543 -10.91 -18.80 -0.90
C PRO A 543 -10.14 -18.22 0.30
N LEU A 544 -10.87 -17.81 1.34
CA LEU A 544 -10.33 -17.19 2.55
C LEU A 544 -9.33 -18.12 3.27
N ARG A 545 -9.34 -19.43 2.98
CA ARG A 545 -8.33 -20.39 3.43
C ARG A 545 -6.92 -20.12 2.84
N ALA A 546 -6.84 -19.60 1.62
CA ALA A 546 -5.58 -19.27 0.97
C ALA A 546 -5.04 -17.89 1.36
N LEU A 547 -5.90 -17.02 1.92
CA LEU A 547 -5.57 -15.64 2.28
C LEU A 547 -4.33 -15.55 3.20
N PRO A 548 -4.22 -16.32 4.30
CA PRO A 548 -3.04 -16.26 5.16
C PRO A 548 -1.73 -16.58 4.42
N TRP A 549 -1.75 -17.60 3.56
CA TRP A 549 -0.58 -18.02 2.77
C TRP A 549 -0.16 -16.97 1.74
N ALA A 550 -1.13 -16.33 1.09
CA ALA A 550 -0.87 -15.22 0.19
C ALA A 550 -0.27 -14.01 0.93
N GLN A 551 -0.78 -13.66 2.12
CA GLN A 551 -0.21 -12.60 2.95
C GLN A 551 1.23 -12.92 3.37
N LEU A 552 1.51 -14.17 3.75
CA LEU A 552 2.86 -14.62 4.10
C LEU A 552 3.80 -14.50 2.90
N ALA A 553 3.39 -14.99 1.72
CA ALA A 553 4.21 -14.92 0.51
C ALA A 553 4.57 -13.47 0.15
N LEU A 554 3.61 -12.55 0.26
CA LEU A 554 3.83 -11.12 0.02
C LEU A 554 4.81 -10.50 1.02
N LEU A 555 4.71 -10.84 2.31
CA LEU A 555 5.65 -10.39 3.34
C LEU A 555 7.06 -10.94 3.10
N LEU A 556 7.18 -12.23 2.77
CA LEU A 556 8.48 -12.87 2.48
C LEU A 556 9.15 -12.27 1.24
N ALA A 557 8.38 -12.04 0.17
CA ALA A 557 8.88 -11.38 -1.04
C ALA A 557 9.33 -9.94 -0.75
N GLY A 558 8.55 -9.20 0.06
CA GLY A 558 8.91 -7.86 0.51
C GLY A 558 10.20 -7.86 1.34
N LEU A 559 10.32 -8.75 2.32
CA LEU A 559 11.52 -8.91 3.15
C LEU A 559 12.75 -9.24 2.29
N TRP A 560 12.62 -10.21 1.38
CA TRP A 560 13.68 -10.59 0.45
C TRP A 560 14.16 -9.39 -0.38
N GLY A 561 13.23 -8.66 -1.00
CA GLY A 561 13.53 -7.46 -1.77
C GLY A 561 14.22 -6.37 -0.92
N SER A 562 13.75 -6.17 0.31
CA SER A 562 14.28 -5.17 1.24
C SER A 562 15.69 -5.48 1.70
N VAL A 563 15.99 -6.73 2.06
CA VAL A 563 17.35 -7.12 2.48
C VAL A 563 18.33 -7.02 1.31
N ARG A 564 17.92 -7.36 0.09
CA ARG A 564 18.77 -7.20 -1.10
C ARG A 564 19.02 -5.73 -1.42
N ALA A 565 17.99 -4.89 -1.34
CA ALA A 565 18.14 -3.45 -1.49
C ALA A 565 19.06 -2.87 -0.41
N ALA A 566 18.89 -3.30 0.85
CA ALA A 566 19.76 -2.90 1.97
C ALA A 566 21.21 -3.26 1.70
N ARG A 567 21.51 -4.49 1.23
CA ARG A 567 22.87 -4.90 0.88
C ARG A 567 23.51 -3.97 -0.16
N THR A 568 22.80 -3.67 -1.25
CA THR A 568 23.29 -2.75 -2.29
C THR A 568 23.51 -1.35 -1.75
N ILE A 569 22.55 -0.81 -1.00
CA ILE A 569 22.62 0.55 -0.44
C ILE A 569 23.77 0.67 0.57
N VAL A 570 23.89 -0.29 1.48
CA VAL A 570 24.96 -0.35 2.49
C VAL A 570 26.33 -0.43 1.80
N GLY A 571 26.47 -1.27 0.76
CA GLY A 571 27.70 -1.37 -0.04
C GLY A 571 28.09 -0.05 -0.71
N GLN A 572 27.11 0.66 -1.28
CA GLN A 572 27.34 1.97 -1.92
C GLN A 572 27.79 3.06 -0.94
N VAL A 573 27.32 3.01 0.30
CA VAL A 573 27.57 4.09 1.27
C VAL A 573 28.77 3.80 2.16
N LEU A 574 28.97 2.54 2.57
CA LEU A 574 30.04 2.14 3.48
C LEU A 574 31.24 1.47 2.80
N GLY A 575 31.10 1.09 1.53
CA GLY A 575 32.07 0.27 0.78
C GLY A 575 31.94 -1.23 1.07
N GLU A 576 32.25 -2.06 0.08
CA GLU A 576 32.09 -3.53 0.14
C GLU A 576 32.81 -4.18 1.32
N ALA A 577 33.99 -3.66 1.71
CA ALA A 577 34.79 -4.20 2.81
C ALA A 577 34.11 -4.12 4.19
N ARG A 578 33.25 -3.11 4.37
CA ARG A 578 32.50 -2.82 5.61
C ARG A 578 31.01 -3.19 5.50
N ALA A 579 30.53 -3.46 4.29
CA ALA A 579 29.12 -3.68 4.01
C ALA A 579 28.51 -4.84 4.80
N ARG A 580 29.25 -5.95 4.98
CA ARG A 580 28.75 -7.11 5.72
C ARG A 580 28.43 -6.78 7.17
N CYS A 581 29.31 -6.05 7.87
CA CYS A 581 29.09 -5.66 9.26
C CYS A 581 27.97 -4.60 9.39
N GLY A 582 27.95 -3.61 8.49
CA GLY A 582 26.90 -2.58 8.48
C GLY A 582 25.52 -3.11 8.08
N LEU A 583 25.45 -4.22 7.34
CA LEU A 583 24.18 -4.82 6.95
C LEU A 583 23.47 -5.52 8.13
N VAL A 584 24.20 -6.04 9.12
CA VAL A 584 23.62 -6.83 10.21
C VAL A 584 22.50 -6.09 10.96
N PRO A 585 22.69 -4.84 11.46
CA PRO A 585 21.62 -4.12 12.14
C PRO A 585 20.43 -3.81 11.22
N VAL A 586 20.70 -3.49 9.95
CA VAL A 586 19.65 -3.15 8.96
C VAL A 586 18.81 -4.38 8.62
N ALA A 587 19.44 -5.52 8.35
CA ALA A 587 18.75 -6.77 8.06
C ALA A 587 17.96 -7.28 9.27
N GLY A 588 18.53 -7.19 10.48
CA GLY A 588 17.84 -7.53 11.72
C GLY A 588 16.57 -6.69 11.93
N PHE A 589 16.65 -5.38 11.68
CA PHE A 589 15.49 -4.49 11.73
C PHE A 589 14.39 -4.87 10.71
N LEU A 590 14.78 -5.18 9.46
CA LEU A 590 13.83 -5.60 8.43
C LEU A 590 13.14 -6.93 8.78
N VAL A 591 13.89 -7.90 9.31
CA VAL A 591 13.34 -9.17 9.78
C VAL A 591 12.38 -8.94 10.95
N ALA A 592 12.75 -8.11 11.93
CA ALA A 592 11.90 -7.79 13.07
C ALA A 592 10.59 -7.11 12.65
N LEU A 593 10.64 -6.18 11.69
CA LEU A 593 9.44 -5.56 11.12
C LEU A 593 8.55 -6.59 10.41
N ALA A 594 9.13 -7.43 9.54
CA ALA A 594 8.38 -8.47 8.83
C ALA A 594 7.73 -9.48 9.79
N TRP A 595 8.45 -9.85 10.86
CA TRP A 595 7.93 -10.70 11.93
C TRP A 595 6.79 -10.02 12.69
N GLY A 596 6.89 -8.73 13.01
CA GLY A 596 5.80 -7.97 13.63
C GLY A 596 4.52 -7.97 12.81
N PHE A 597 4.62 -7.78 11.48
CA PHE A 597 3.47 -7.93 10.57
C PHE A 597 2.91 -9.35 10.57
N ALA A 598 3.78 -10.37 10.57
CA ALA A 598 3.35 -11.76 10.60
C ALA A 598 2.58 -12.09 11.89
N VAL A 599 3.05 -11.65 13.06
CA VAL A 599 2.34 -11.85 14.34
C VAL A 599 0.94 -11.22 14.29
N LEU A 600 0.81 -10.00 13.75
CA LEU A 600 -0.50 -9.35 13.60
C LEU A 600 -1.44 -10.15 12.68
N TYR A 601 -0.93 -10.73 11.60
CA TYR A 601 -1.76 -11.46 10.64
C TYR A 601 -2.13 -12.86 11.10
N PHE A 602 -1.22 -13.55 11.80
CA PHE A 602 -1.32 -14.98 12.04
C PHE A 602 -1.46 -15.37 13.51
N GLY A 603 -1.30 -14.41 14.45
CA GLY A 603 -1.47 -14.62 15.88
C GLY A 603 -0.18 -15.00 16.57
#